data_AF-A0A7J6QWX7-F1
#
_entry.id   AF-A0A7J6QWX7-F1
#
_cell.length_a   1.000
_cell.length_b   1.000
_cell.length_c   1.000
_cell.angle_alpha   90.00
_cell.angle_beta   90.00
_cell.angle_gamma   90.00
#
_symmetry.space_group_name_H-M   'P 1'
#
loop_
_entity.id
_entity.type
_entity.pdbx_description
1 polymer ?
#
loop_
_entity_poly.entity_id
_entity_poly.type
_entity_poly.pdbx_seq_one_letter_code
_entity_poly.pdbx_strand_id
1 'polypeptide(L)'
;SDEVLAVSMAKRCIDDFGANVNYVNPRTGECPLHAAAVRTDGGMEMLSLLLDRGADAGVQNSMGCTPADILIDAHQFQAAETVLLAMKSQHGLDAVRRLVNSQVGAA
;
A
#
# COMPACT_ATOMS: atom_id res chain seq x y z
N SER A 1 9.01 5.80 -23.11
CA SER A 1 8.32 4.56 -22.74
C SER A 1 7.22 4.91 -21.77
N ASP A 2 6.00 4.43 -21.99
CA ASP A 2 4.82 4.67 -21.13
C ASP A 2 5.05 4.27 -19.64
N GLU A 3 6.08 3.46 -19.41
CA GLU A 3 6.62 2.98 -18.11
C GLU A 3 6.91 4.11 -17.10
N VAL A 4 7.72 5.10 -17.49
CA VAL A 4 8.10 6.23 -16.63
C VAL A 4 6.88 7.13 -16.39
N LEU A 5 5.94 7.16 -17.33
CA LEU A 5 4.79 8.04 -17.28
C LEU A 5 3.82 7.64 -16.16
N ALA A 6 3.53 6.35 -15.99
CA ALA A 6 2.59 5.89 -14.96
C ALA A 6 3.11 6.18 -13.54
N VAL A 7 4.35 5.81 -13.24
CA VAL A 7 4.98 6.07 -11.93
C VAL A 7 5.16 7.57 -11.69
N SER A 8 5.61 8.32 -12.71
CA SER A 8 5.78 9.77 -12.59
C SER A 8 4.45 10.49 -12.42
N MET A 9 3.39 10.03 -13.08
CA MET A 9 2.04 10.57 -12.90
C MET A 9 1.54 10.29 -11.49
N ALA A 10 1.67 9.05 -11.00
CA ALA A 10 1.28 8.70 -9.63
C ALA A 10 2.03 9.56 -8.61
N LYS A 11 3.33 9.75 -8.79
CA LYS A 11 4.16 10.64 -7.96
C LYS A 11 3.61 12.06 -7.93
N ARG A 12 3.32 12.64 -9.10
CA ARG A 12 2.72 14.00 -9.19
C ARG A 12 1.33 14.07 -8.59
N CYS A 13 0.48 13.06 -8.78
CA CYS A 13 -0.84 13.00 -8.16
C CYS A 13 -0.73 13.03 -6.63
N ILE A 14 0.23 12.31 -6.06
CA ILE A 14 0.45 12.29 -4.61
C ILE A 14 1.03 13.62 -4.13
N ASP A 15 2.08 14.12 -4.77
CA ASP A 15 2.84 15.29 -4.30
C ASP A 15 2.14 16.63 -4.60
N ASP A 16 1.62 16.80 -5.82
CA ASP A 16 1.07 18.07 -6.29
C ASP A 16 -0.45 18.19 -6.01
N PHE A 17 -1.16 17.06 -6.01
CA PHE A 17 -2.62 17.02 -5.92
C PHE A 17 -3.16 16.36 -4.65
N GLY A 18 -2.28 15.89 -3.75
CA GLY A 18 -2.68 15.29 -2.48
C GLY A 18 -3.49 14.01 -2.62
N ALA A 19 -3.21 13.22 -3.66
CA ALA A 19 -3.89 11.94 -3.86
C ALA A 19 -3.73 11.03 -2.63
N ASN A 20 -4.85 10.47 -2.17
CA ASN A 20 -4.88 9.61 -1.00
C ASN A 20 -4.32 8.21 -1.33
N VAL A 21 -3.11 7.92 -0.86
CA VAL A 21 -2.43 6.62 -1.03
C VAL A 21 -3.14 5.44 -0.32
N ASN A 22 -4.03 5.76 0.61
CA ASN A 22 -4.85 4.82 1.36
C ASN A 22 -6.32 4.83 0.94
N TYR A 23 -6.62 5.38 -0.25
CA TYR A 23 -7.97 5.28 -0.79
C TYR A 23 -8.38 3.81 -0.92
N VAL A 24 -9.59 3.49 -0.50
CA VAL A 24 -10.17 2.16 -0.68
C VAL A 24 -11.35 2.28 -1.62
N ASN A 25 -11.32 1.51 -2.71
CA ASN A 25 -12.43 1.46 -3.65
C ASN A 25 -13.65 0.86 -2.95
N PRO A 26 -14.79 1.58 -2.85
CA PRO A 26 -15.95 1.12 -2.09
C PRO A 26 -16.63 -0.10 -2.72
N ARG A 27 -16.36 -0.41 -3.99
CA ARG A 27 -16.93 -1.57 -4.69
C ARG A 27 -16.09 -2.83 -4.59
N THR A 28 -14.77 -2.68 -4.63
CA THR A 28 -13.83 -3.84 -4.69
C THR A 28 -13.04 -4.03 -3.41
N GLY A 29 -13.03 -3.03 -2.51
CA GLY A 29 -12.15 -3.00 -1.34
C GLY A 29 -10.67 -2.78 -1.69
N GLU A 30 -10.34 -2.57 -2.96
CA GLU A 30 -8.94 -2.43 -3.37
C GLU A 30 -8.38 -1.06 -3.01
N CYS A 31 -7.15 -1.05 -2.52
CA CYS A 31 -6.33 0.14 -2.32
C CYS A 31 -5.29 0.28 -3.46
N PRO A 32 -4.62 1.44 -3.58
CA PRO A 32 -3.56 1.66 -4.56
C PRO A 32 -2.48 0.56 -4.59
N LEU A 33 -2.15 -0.07 -3.46
CA LEU A 33 -1.20 -1.19 -3.43
C LEU A 33 -1.75 -2.45 -4.12
N HIS A 34 -3.05 -2.74 -4.07
CA HIS A 34 -3.65 -3.83 -4.86
C HIS A 34 -3.52 -3.54 -6.36
N ALA A 35 -3.80 -2.29 -6.76
CA ALA A 35 -3.64 -1.87 -8.14
C ALA A 35 -2.18 -1.97 -8.60
N ALA A 36 -1.21 -1.66 -7.74
CA ALA A 36 0.21 -1.82 -8.04
C ALA A 36 0.62 -3.30 -8.13
N ALA A 37 0.03 -4.19 -7.31
CA ALA A 37 0.31 -5.62 -7.29
C ALA A 37 -0.11 -6.35 -8.57
N VAL A 38 -1.19 -5.90 -9.23
CA VAL A 38 -1.65 -6.48 -10.51
C VAL A 38 -0.92 -5.92 -11.74
N ARG A 39 -0.02 -4.94 -11.55
CA ARG A 39 0.74 -4.38 -12.68
C ARG A 39 1.79 -5.38 -13.15
N THR A 40 1.80 -5.63 -14.45
CA THR A 40 2.81 -6.45 -15.13
C THR A 40 4.14 -5.72 -15.32
N ASP A 41 4.11 -4.39 -15.30
CA ASP A 41 5.20 -3.49 -15.67
C ASP A 41 5.30 -2.31 -14.69
N GLY A 42 6.48 -2.11 -14.10
CA GLY A 42 6.71 -1.04 -13.12
C GLY A 42 5.99 -1.21 -11.77
N GLY A 43 5.42 -2.39 -11.49
CA GLY A 43 4.73 -2.71 -10.24
C GLY A 43 5.62 -2.50 -9.02
N MET A 44 6.89 -2.93 -9.08
CA MET A 44 7.86 -2.73 -8.00
C MET A 44 8.10 -1.26 -7.65
N GLU A 45 8.30 -0.41 -8.66
CA GLU A 45 8.58 1.00 -8.45
C GLU A 45 7.34 1.74 -7.93
N MET A 46 6.15 1.35 -8.43
CA MET A 46 4.88 1.84 -7.92
C MET A 46 4.63 1.41 -6.46
N LEU A 47 4.91 0.15 -6.12
CA LEU A 47 4.81 -0.36 -4.76
C LEU A 47 5.73 0.41 -3.81
N SER A 48 7.01 0.57 -4.16
CA SER A 48 7.96 1.34 -3.37
C SER A 48 7.50 2.79 -3.19
N LEU A 49 7.06 3.45 -4.27
CA LEU A 49 6.56 4.82 -4.20
C LEU A 49 5.35 4.93 -3.25
N LEU A 50 4.39 4.01 -3.31
CA LEU A 50 3.22 4.05 -2.45
C LEU A 50 3.58 3.76 -0.99
N LEU A 51 4.44 2.77 -0.74
CA LEU A 51 4.91 2.41 0.60
C LEU A 51 5.72 3.54 1.24
N ASP A 52 6.61 4.19 0.49
CA ASP A 52 7.39 5.36 0.94
C ASP A 52 6.49 6.53 1.35
N ARG A 53 5.28 6.59 0.80
CA ARG A 53 4.27 7.61 1.11
C ARG A 53 3.28 7.18 2.19
N GLY A 54 3.54 6.05 2.86
CA GLY A 54 2.74 5.58 3.98
C GLY A 54 1.46 4.85 3.57
N ALA A 55 1.46 4.20 2.39
CA ALA A 55 0.38 3.30 2.03
C ALA A 55 0.31 2.12 3.01
N ASP A 56 -0.90 1.82 3.50
CA ASP A 56 -1.20 0.71 4.40
C ASP A 56 -1.19 -0.60 3.60
N ALA A 57 -0.18 -1.42 3.90
CA ALA A 57 0.03 -2.69 3.23
C ALA A 57 -0.87 -3.81 3.77
N GLY A 58 -1.57 -3.59 4.89
CA GLY A 58 -2.45 -4.56 5.54
C GLY A 58 -3.91 -4.51 5.09
N VAL A 59 -4.27 -3.63 4.17
CA VAL A 59 -5.65 -3.51 3.67
C VAL A 59 -6.07 -4.79 2.95
N GLN A 60 -7.25 -5.31 3.27
CA GLN A 60 -7.86 -6.43 2.56
C GLN A 60 -8.94 -5.93 1.60
N ASN A 61 -8.94 -6.48 0.38
CA ASN A 61 -10.01 -6.24 -0.58
C ASN A 61 -11.29 -7.02 -0.20
N SER A 62 -12.35 -6.88 -0.99
CA SER A 62 -13.63 -7.56 -0.74
C SER A 62 -13.58 -9.09 -0.80
N MET A 63 -12.50 -9.67 -1.34
CA MET A 63 -12.24 -11.11 -1.34
C MET A 63 -11.44 -11.57 -0.11
N GLY A 64 -11.05 -10.64 0.76
CA GLY A 64 -10.19 -10.91 1.93
C GLY A 64 -8.70 -11.00 1.60
N CYS A 65 -8.30 -10.68 0.37
CA CYS A 65 -6.90 -10.72 -0.07
C CYS A 65 -6.21 -9.39 0.23
N THR A 66 -4.97 -9.46 0.68
CA THR A 66 -4.05 -8.32 0.79
C THR A 66 -3.29 -8.09 -0.53
N PRO A 67 -2.62 -6.94 -0.72
CA PRO A 67 -1.74 -6.73 -1.87
C PRO A 67 -0.63 -7.79 -1.94
N ALA A 68 -0.12 -8.26 -0.80
CA ALA A 68 0.89 -9.31 -0.75
C ALA A 68 0.36 -10.66 -1.24
N ASP A 69 -0.89 -11.01 -0.92
CA ASP A 69 -1.51 -12.26 -1.40
C ASP A 69 -1.60 -12.28 -2.93
N ILE A 70 -1.99 -11.17 -3.54
CA ILE A 70 -2.02 -11.01 -5.01
C ILE A 70 -0.62 -11.22 -5.62
N LEU A 71 0.42 -10.65 -5.00
CA LEU A 71 1.80 -10.78 -5.47
C LEU A 71 2.31 -12.23 -5.36
N ILE A 72 1.94 -12.94 -4.30
CA ILE A 72 2.28 -14.35 -4.10
C ILE A 72 1.62 -15.22 -5.17
N ASP A 73 0.33 -15.00 -5.44
CA ASP A 73 -0.42 -15.70 -6.48
C ASP A 73 0.16 -15.42 -7.89
N ALA A 74 0.67 -14.20 -8.11
CA ALA A 74 1.34 -13.81 -9.34
C ALA A 74 2.83 -14.23 -9.41
N HIS A 75 3.33 -14.99 -8.41
CA HIS A 75 4.74 -15.41 -8.29
C HIS A 75 5.76 -14.25 -8.23
N GLN A 76 5.34 -13.07 -7.81
CA GLN A 76 6.19 -11.89 -7.61
C GLN A 76 6.77 -11.86 -6.20
N PHE A 77 7.59 -12.85 -5.84
CA PHE A 77 8.05 -13.05 -4.46
C PHE A 77 8.84 -11.87 -3.88
N GLN A 78 9.67 -11.20 -4.69
CA GLN A 78 10.44 -10.03 -4.24
C GLN A 78 9.53 -8.85 -3.91
N ALA A 79 8.46 -8.65 -4.69
CA ALA A 79 7.45 -7.64 -4.43
C ALA A 79 6.61 -7.98 -3.19
N ALA A 80 6.24 -9.25 -3.05
CA ALA A 80 5.51 -9.72 -1.88
C ALA A 80 6.34 -9.51 -0.60
N GLU A 81 7.65 -9.78 -0.64
CA GLU A 81 8.55 -9.56 0.48
C GLU A 81 8.60 -8.09 0.91
N THR A 82 8.73 -7.15 -0.03
CA THR A 82 8.77 -5.71 0.31
C THR A 82 7.49 -5.24 0.98
N VAL A 83 6.33 -5.68 0.47
CA VAL A 83 5.01 -5.36 1.06
C VAL A 83 4.87 -5.99 2.45
N LEU A 84 5.23 -7.27 2.62
CA LEU A 84 5.18 -7.96 3.92
C LEU A 84 6.12 -7.34 4.96
N LEU A 85 7.31 -6.89 4.55
CA LEU A 85 8.23 -6.15 5.42
C LEU A 85 7.62 -4.82 5.86
N ALA A 86 6.97 -4.10 4.95
CA ALA A 86 6.26 -2.86 5.27
C ALA A 86 5.07 -3.08 6.22
N MET A 87 4.33 -4.19 6.09
CA MET A 87 3.27 -4.55 7.04
C MET A 87 3.82 -4.75 8.46
N LYS A 88 4.96 -5.44 8.60
CA LYS A 88 5.57 -5.70 9.91
C LYS A 88 6.03 -4.42 10.60
N SER A 89 6.59 -3.47 9.86
CA SER A 89 6.99 -2.18 10.40
C SER A 89 5.78 -1.32 10.79
N GLN A 90 4.69 -1.38 10.02
CA GLN A 90 3.44 -0.69 10.33
C GLN A 90 2.72 -1.27 11.56
N HIS A 91 2.64 -2.59 11.70
CA HIS A 91 2.00 -3.21 12.86
C HIS A 91 2.73 -2.94 14.18
N GLY A 92 4.06 -2.80 14.16
CA GLY A 92 4.82 -2.33 15.31
C GLY A 92 4.43 -0.91 15.72
N LEU A 93 4.23 -0.01 14.74
CA LEU A 93 3.76 1.36 14.98
C LEU A 93 2.30 1.40 15.44
N ASP A 94 1.41 0.57 14.90
CA ASP A 94 0.00 0.52 15.31
C ASP A 94 -0.15 0.05 16.76
N ALA A 95 0.65 -0.93 17.21
CA ALA A 95 0.65 -1.35 18.61
C ALA A 95 1.06 -0.19 19.53
N VAL A 96 2.12 0.56 19.17
CA VAL A 96 2.56 1.74 19.92
C VAL A 96 1.52 2.87 19.86
N ARG A 97 0.91 3.12 18.70
CA ARG A 97 -0.11 4.16 18.51
C ARG A 97 -1.38 3.85 19.31
N ARG A 98 -1.78 2.59 19.39
CA ARG A 98 -2.89 2.14 20.26
C ARG A 98 -2.56 2.35 21.74
N LEU A 99 -1.33 2.03 22.16
CA LEU A 99 -0.89 2.28 23.54
C LEU A 99 -0.93 3.78 23.87
N VAL A 100 -0.38 4.64 23.00
CA VAL A 100 -0.38 6.10 23.19
C VAL A 100 -1.80 6.67 23.20
N ASN A 101 -2.67 6.29 22.25
CA ASN A 101 -4.05 6.77 22.21
C ASN A 101 -4.90 6.28 23.38
N SER A 102 -4.60 5.11 23.95
CA SER A 102 -5.28 4.61 25.16
C SER A 102 -4.95 5.41 26.43
N GLN A 103 -3.79 6.08 26.46
CA GLN A 103 -3.36 6.90 27.60
C GLN A 103 -3.88 8.34 27.52
N VAL A 104 -4.29 8.82 26.34
CA VAL A 104 -4.74 10.21 26.12
C VAL A 104 -6.29 10.34 26.14
N GLY A 105 -7.03 9.23 26.13
CA GLY A 105 -8.51 9.20 26.19
C GLY A 105 -9.14 9.19 27.58
N ALA A 106 -8.34 9.32 28.66
CA ALA A 106 -8.82 9.29 30.04
C ALA A 106 -8.47 10.62 30.75
N ALA A 107 -9.11 11.71 30.34
CA ALA A 107 -9.16 12.97 31.09
C ALA A 107 -10.50 13.66 30.84
#